data_AF-A0A1V6N0T7-F1
#
_entry.id   AF-A0A1V6N0T7-F1
#
_cell.length_a   1.000
_cell.length_b   1.000
_cell.length_c   1.000
_cell.angle_alpha   90.00
_cell.angle_beta   90.00
_cell.angle_gamma   90.00
#
_symmetry.space_group_name_H-M   'P 1'
#
loop_
_entity.id
_entity.type
_entity.pdbx_description
1 polymer ?
#
loop_
_entity_poly.entity_id
_entity_poly.type
_entity_poly.pdbx_seq_one_letter_code
_entity_poly.pdbx_strand_id
1 'polypeptide(L)'
;MENYDDKAYIRAKKRVDDVKGFYIHLVTYIIINFFLFIINLIFTPGTWWFLFPLIFWGIGLIFHFLGIFVFENKLLGKEWEEKKIKKYLEEEKNKK
;
A
#
# COMPACT_ATOMS: atom_id res chain seq x y z
N MET A 1 0.40 13.53 -29.33
CA MET A 1 0.71 13.97 -27.95
C MET A 1 -0.32 13.33 -27.06
N GLU A 2 0.06 12.30 -26.31
CA GLU A 2 -0.79 11.69 -25.30
C GLU A 2 -1.22 12.78 -24.31
N ASN A 3 -2.52 12.97 -24.10
CA ASN A 3 -3.04 14.15 -23.42
C ASN A 3 -2.55 14.16 -21.96
N TYR A 4 -1.90 15.24 -21.54
CA TYR A 4 -1.36 15.37 -20.18
C TYR A 4 -2.44 15.18 -19.11
N ASP A 5 -3.68 15.58 -19.44
CA ASP A 5 -4.87 15.40 -18.61
C ASP A 5 -5.21 13.92 -18.40
N ASP A 6 -5.10 13.08 -19.43
CA ASP A 6 -5.36 11.64 -19.32
C ASP A 6 -4.40 10.97 -18.34
N LYS A 7 -3.13 11.36 -18.34
CA LYS A 7 -2.13 10.81 -17.41
C LYS A 7 -2.39 11.26 -15.97
N ALA A 8 -2.80 12.50 -15.75
CA ALA A 8 -3.15 12.99 -14.42
C ALA A 8 -4.40 12.29 -13.88
N TYR A 9 -5.42 12.15 -14.73
CA TYR A 9 -6.65 11.43 -14.40
C TYR A 9 -6.40 9.96 -14.07
N ILE A 10 -5.64 9.22 -14.90
CA ILE A 10 -5.32 7.81 -14.66
C ILE A 10 -4.61 7.63 -13.32
N ARG A 11 -3.67 8.51 -12.97
CA ARG A 11 -2.98 8.46 -11.67
C ARG A 11 -3.92 8.74 -10.50
N ALA A 12 -4.74 9.78 -10.60
CA ALA A 12 -5.73 10.10 -9.57
C ALA A 12 -6.71 8.94 -9.35
N LYS A 13 -7.18 8.31 -10.45
CA LYS A 13 -8.05 7.15 -10.39
C LYS A 13 -7.37 5.95 -9.73
N LYS A 14 -6.14 5.61 -10.14
CA LYS A 14 -5.35 4.54 -9.52
C LYS A 14 -5.20 4.76 -8.02
N ARG A 15 -4.89 5.99 -7.61
CA ARG A 15 -4.77 6.33 -6.19
C ARG A 15 -6.06 6.08 -5.41
N VAL A 16 -7.21 6.42 -5.98
CA VAL A 16 -8.52 6.16 -5.36
C VAL A 16 -8.78 4.66 -5.25
N ASP A 17 -8.46 3.90 -6.30
CA ASP A 17 -8.65 2.45 -6.32
C ASP A 17 -7.74 1.74 -5.29
N ASP A 18 -6.49 2.17 -5.15
CA ASP A 18 -5.55 1.64 -4.15
C ASP A 18 -6.04 1.92 -2.72
N VAL A 19 -6.48 3.16 -2.45
CA VAL A 19 -7.06 3.53 -1.14
C VAL A 19 -8.32 2.72 -0.84
N LYS A 20 -9.22 2.54 -1.81
CA LYS A 20 -10.40 1.67 -1.65
C LYS A 20 -10.01 0.22 -1.36
N GLY A 21 -9.05 -0.31 -2.10
CA GLY A 21 -8.52 -1.67 -1.88
C GLY A 21 -7.97 -1.84 -0.47
N PHE A 22 -7.27 -0.83 0.06
CA PHE A 22 -6.78 -0.85 1.44
C PHE A 22 -7.91 -0.90 2.47
N TYR A 23 -8.96 -0.08 2.32
CA TYR A 23 -10.10 -0.10 3.25
C TYR A 23 -10.84 -1.43 3.22
N ILE A 24 -11.04 -2.02 2.03
CA ILE A 24 -11.66 -3.34 1.91
C ILE A 24 -10.82 -4.39 2.63
N HIS A 25 -9.49 -4.38 2.45
CA HIS A 25 -8.60 -5.31 3.13
C HIS A 25 -8.60 -5.11 4.64
N LEU A 26 -8.58 -3.86 5.12
CA LEU A 26 -8.64 -3.52 6.55
C LEU A 26 -9.95 -4.01 7.19
N VAL A 27 -11.10 -3.74 6.57
CA VAL A 27 -12.40 -4.19 7.08
C VAL A 27 -12.48 -5.71 7.10
N THR A 28 -12.04 -6.36 6.03
CA THR A 28 -11.97 -7.83 5.94
C THR A 28 -11.08 -8.41 7.04
N TYR A 29 -9.92 -7.81 7.28
CA TYR A 29 -8.99 -8.20 8.33
C TYR A 29 -9.64 -8.13 9.71
N ILE A 30 -10.32 -7.02 10.03
CA ILE A 30 -11.00 -6.85 11.34
C ILE A 30 -12.10 -7.89 11.52
N ILE A 31 -12.98 -8.04 10.52
CA ILE A 31 -14.12 -8.95 10.59
C ILE A 31 -13.64 -10.40 10.75
N ILE A 32 -12.72 -10.86 9.91
CA ILE A 32 -12.22 -12.24 9.95
C ILE A 32 -11.52 -12.51 11.29
N ASN A 33 -10.61 -11.63 11.73
CA ASN A 33 -9.90 -11.87 12.98
C ASN A 33 -10.82 -11.83 14.20
N PHE A 34 -11.86 -11.00 14.19
CA PHE A 34 -12.88 -11.00 15.23
C PHE A 34 -13.64 -12.34 15.27
N PHE A 35 -14.04 -12.88 14.11
CA PHE A 35 -14.66 -14.21 14.06
C PHE A 35 -13.69 -15.32 14.52
N LEU A 36 -12.43 -15.29 14.08
CA LEU A 36 -11.43 -16.28 14.50
C LEU A 36 -11.17 -16.23 16.00
N PHE A 37 -11.16 -15.02 16.60
CA PHE A 37 -11.06 -14.84 18.03
C PHE A 37 -12.23 -15.51 18.77
N ILE A 38 -13.47 -15.28 18.32
CA ILE A 38 -14.66 -15.92 18.91
C ILE A 38 -14.58 -17.45 18.78
N ILE A 39 -14.22 -17.97 17.61
CA ILE A 39 -14.08 -19.41 17.37
C ILE A 39 -13.02 -20.00 18.30
N ASN A 40 -11.88 -19.33 18.44
CA ASN A 40 -10.80 -19.77 19.31
C ASN A 40 -11.26 -19.89 20.79
N LEU A 41 -12.00 -18.89 21.29
CA LEU A 41 -12.54 -18.90 22.65
C LEU A 41 -13.55 -20.03 22.87
N ILE A 42 -14.40 -20.34 21.89
CA ILE A 42 -15.45 -21.35 22.02
C ILE A 42 -14.89 -22.77 21.88
N PHE A 43 -14.07 -23.02 20.85
CA PHE A 43 -13.70 -24.37 20.45
C PHE A 43 -12.36 -24.84 21.01
N THR A 44 -11.44 -23.94 21.33
CA THR A 44 -10.12 -24.34 21.83
C THR A 44 -9.61 -23.40 22.93
N PRO A 45 -10.38 -23.23 24.01
CA PRO A 45 -10.00 -22.38 25.13
C PRO A 45 -8.65 -22.87 25.70
N GLY A 46 -7.67 -21.97 25.74
CA GLY A 46 -6.30 -22.24 26.21
C GLY A 46 -5.24 -22.29 25.12
N THR A 47 -5.61 -22.38 23.84
CA THR A 47 -4.67 -22.26 22.72
C THR A 47 -4.99 -21.01 21.90
N TRP A 48 -4.02 -20.13 21.68
CA TRP A 48 -4.24 -18.82 21.06
C TRP A 48 -3.90 -18.81 19.56
N TRP A 49 -4.35 -19.82 18.83
CA TRP A 49 -3.98 -20.00 17.42
C TRP A 49 -4.45 -18.85 16.51
N PHE A 50 -5.48 -18.08 16.88
CA PHE A 50 -5.94 -16.93 16.10
C PHE A 50 -4.86 -15.82 15.98
N LEU A 51 -3.84 -15.82 16.85
CA LEU A 51 -2.73 -14.87 16.79
C LEU A 51 -1.88 -15.03 15.52
N PHE A 52 -1.78 -16.25 14.96
CA PHE A 52 -1.02 -16.48 13.74
C PHE A 52 -1.57 -15.71 12.54
N PRO A 53 -2.85 -15.88 12.15
CA PRO A 53 -3.43 -15.08 11.07
C PRO A 53 -3.46 -13.59 11.41
N LEU A 54 -3.72 -13.21 12.68
CA LEU A 54 -3.72 -11.82 13.12
C LEU A 54 -2.38 -11.13 12.83
N ILE A 55 -1.27 -11.74 13.25
CA ILE A 55 0.07 -11.17 13.07
C ILE A 55 0.48 -11.22 11.60
N PHE A 56 0.34 -12.36 10.93
CA PHE A 56 0.82 -12.53 9.56
C PHE A 56 0.07 -11.61 8.58
N TRP A 57 -1.26 -11.54 8.68
CA TRP A 57 -2.04 -10.64 7.85
C TRP A 57 -1.86 -9.18 8.28
N GLY A 58 -1.65 -8.93 9.57
CA GLY A 58 -1.35 -7.59 10.09
C GLY A 58 -0.08 -7.00 9.48
N ILE A 59 0.96 -7.82 9.30
CA ILE A 59 2.20 -7.40 8.61
C ILE A 59 1.89 -6.99 7.17
N GLY A 60 1.13 -7.81 6.43
CA GLY A 60 0.74 -7.50 5.05
C GLY A 60 -0.08 -6.20 4.94
N LEU A 61 -0.97 -5.96 5.90
CA LEU A 61 -1.77 -4.75 6.00
C LEU A 61 -0.90 -3.51 6.25
N ILE A 62 0.11 -3.61 7.13
CA ILE A 62 1.09 -2.54 7.37
C ILE A 62 1.87 -2.22 6.10
N PHE A 63 2.34 -3.24 5.36
CA PHE A 63 3.05 -2.99 4.10
C PHE A 63 2.16 -2.32 3.05
N HIS A 64 0.89 -2.71 2.96
CA HIS A 64 -0.07 -2.06 2.06
C HIS A 64 -0.31 -0.59 2.46
N PHE A 65 -0.46 -0.32 3.76
CA PHE A 65 -0.55 1.05 4.28
C PHE A 65 0.69 1.87 3.95
N LEU A 66 1.89 1.33 4.18
CA LEU A 66 3.14 2.02 3.89
C LEU A 66 3.28 2.29 2.38
N GLY A 67 2.93 1.32 1.53
CA GLY A 67 2.90 1.45 0.07
C GLY A 67 2.10 2.67 -0.37
N ILE A 68 0.84 2.71 0.06
CA ILE A 68 -0.10 3.76 -0.32
C ILE A 68 0.26 5.08 0.38
N PHE A 69 0.31 5.13 1.71
CA PHE A 69 0.35 6.41 2.41
C PHE A 69 1.75 7.00 2.62
N VAL A 70 2.80 6.17 2.60
CA VAL A 70 4.17 6.61 2.93
C VAL A 70 5.06 6.64 1.69
N PHE A 71 5.16 5.52 0.97
CA PHE A 71 6.11 5.39 -0.14
C PHE A 71 5.67 6.19 -1.37
N GLU A 72 4.39 6.16 -1.70
CA GLU A 72 3.84 6.87 -2.87
C GLU A 72 3.87 8.41 -2.70
N ASN A 73 3.83 8.92 -1.46
CA ASN A 73 3.81 10.36 -1.17
C ASN A 73 5.18 10.96 -0.77
N LYS A 74 6.16 10.18 -0.29
CA LYS A 74 7.40 10.76 0.31
C LYS A 74 8.74 10.21 -0.18
N LEU A 75 8.83 8.98 -0.69
CA LEU A 75 10.14 8.32 -0.91
C LEU A 75 10.37 7.83 -2.35
N LEU A 76 9.35 7.29 -3.00
CA LEU A 76 9.39 6.82 -4.40
C LEU A 76 8.36 7.54 -5.26
N GLY A 77 7.89 8.70 -4.78
CA GLY A 77 6.96 9.55 -5.49
C GLY A 77 7.63 10.38 -6.60
N LYS A 78 6.80 11.09 -7.36
CA LYS A 78 7.14 11.92 -8.52
C LYS A 78 8.35 12.84 -8.32
N GLU A 79 8.56 13.38 -7.12
CA GLU A 79 9.74 14.20 -6.79
C GLU A 79 11.07 13.43 -6.91
N TRP A 80 11.11 12.17 -6.46
CA TRP A 80 12.31 11.35 -6.57
C TRP A 80 12.58 10.99 -8.03
N GLU A 81 11.53 10.64 -8.78
CA GLU A 81 11.60 10.33 -10.20
C GLU A 81 12.08 11.55 -11.02
N GLU A 82 11.48 12.72 -10.79
CA GLU A 82 11.85 13.97 -11.45
C GLU A 82 13.28 14.40 -11.09
N LYS A 83 13.71 14.24 -9.83
CA LYS A 83 15.11 14.46 -9.43
C LYS A 83 16.07 13.55 -10.19
N LYS A 84 15.72 12.27 -10.35
CA LYS A 84 16.58 11.30 -11.02
C LYS A 84 16.69 11.59 -12.53
N ILE A 85 15.56 11.90 -13.17
CA ILE A 85 15.51 12.29 -14.59
C ILE A 85 16.33 13.56 -14.82
N LYS A 86 16.17 14.60 -13.98
CA LYS A 86 16.99 15.81 -14.05
C LYS A 86 18.49 15.51 -13.94
N LYS A 87 18.86 14.66 -12.98
CA LYS A 87 20.26 14.27 -12.78
C LYS A 87 20.86 13.61 -14.04
N TYR A 88 20.15 12.67 -14.66
CA TYR A 88 20.64 12.00 -15.87
C TYR A 88 20.75 12.96 -17.07
N LEU A 89 19.82 13.90 -17.22
CA LEU A 89 19.89 14.92 -18.27
C LEU A 89 21.07 15.89 -18.08
N GLU A 90 21.39 16.26 -16.85
CA GLU A 90 22.57 17.08 -16.53
C GLU A 90 23.87 16.31 -16.77
N GLU A 91 23.94 15.03 -16.40
CA GLU A 91 25.08 14.16 -16.68
C GLU A 91 25.32 13.98 -18.19
N GLU A 92 24.27 13.84 -19.01
CA GLU A 92 24.40 13.81 -20.48
C GLU A 92 24.86 15.14 -21.06
N LYS A 93 24.35 16.27 -20.55
CA LYS A 93 24.78 17.60 -20.99
C LYS A 93 26.25 17.89 -20.68
N ASN A 94 26.74 17.48 -19.50
CA ASN A 94 28.13 17.68 -19.10
C ASN A 94 29.12 16.71 -19.77
N LYS A 95 28.63 15.64 -20.42
CA LYS A 95 29.43 14.71 -21.22
C LYS A 95 29.58 15.13 -22.69
N LYS A 96 28.89 16.17 -23.13
CA LYS A 96 29.04 16.81 -24.45
C LYS A 96 29.86 18.09 -24.33
#